data_AF-A0AB36CND1-F1
#
_entry.id   AF-A0AB36CND1-F1
#
_cell.length_a   1.000
_cell.length_b   1.000
_cell.length_c   1.000
_cell.angle_alpha   90.00
_cell.angle_beta   90.00
_cell.angle_gamma   90.00
#
_symmetry.space_group_name_H-M   'P 1'
#
loop_
_entity.id
_entity.type
_entity.pdbx_description
1 polymer ?
#
loop_
_entity_poly.entity_id
_entity_poly.type
_entity_poly.pdbx_seq_one_letter_code
_entity_poly.pdbx_strand_id
1 'polypeptide(L)'
;MVDAAADYMAAGVNSAKDFHDLDAATAKRIYTRVHGLGYFTFEYFSMLLGTPGVKTDIMIKRFIAEALSAAHLDNVNARTARELVKQAHAATGLGRDLTYFEHAIWLFQSTDPKR
;
A
#
# COMPACT_ATOMS: atom_id res chain seq x y z
N MET A 1 8.36 -23.42 -12.95
CA MET A 1 8.62 -22.29 -12.03
C MET A 1 7.40 -21.39 -12.13
N VAL A 2 6.69 -21.10 -11.03
CA VAL A 2 5.54 -20.18 -11.09
C VAL A 2 6.11 -18.77 -11.05
N ASP A 3 5.84 -17.99 -12.08
CA ASP A 3 6.28 -16.60 -12.22
C ASP A 3 5.04 -15.72 -12.41
N ALA A 4 4.86 -14.73 -11.53
CA ALA A 4 3.72 -13.83 -11.58
C ALA A 4 3.64 -13.10 -12.92
N ALA A 5 4.78 -12.76 -13.52
CA ALA A 5 4.81 -12.09 -14.82
C ALA A 5 4.23 -12.98 -15.92
N ALA A 6 4.63 -14.26 -15.97
CA ALA A 6 4.10 -15.22 -16.94
C ALA A 6 2.60 -15.45 -16.77
N ASP A 7 2.14 -15.59 -15.52
CA ASP A 7 0.72 -15.79 -15.21
C ASP A 7 -0.12 -14.54 -15.54
N TYR A 8 0.42 -13.34 -15.34
CA TYR A 8 -0.23 -12.09 -15.78
C TYR A 8 -0.31 -11.99 -17.30
N MET A 9 0.76 -12.30 -18.03
CA MET A 9 0.74 -12.32 -19.49
C MET A 9 -0.28 -13.32 -20.04
N ALA A 10 -0.37 -14.52 -19.43
CA ALA A 10 -1.36 -15.53 -19.79
C ALA A 10 -2.80 -15.07 -19.51
N ALA A 11 -3.00 -14.16 -18.55
CA ALA A 11 -4.26 -13.49 -18.28
C ALA A 11 -4.51 -12.23 -19.16
N GLY A 12 -3.63 -11.95 -20.13
CA GLY A 12 -3.73 -10.81 -21.03
C GLY A 12 -3.17 -9.51 -20.48
N VAL A 13 -2.49 -9.52 -19.34
CA VAL A 13 -1.95 -8.31 -18.71
C VAL A 13 -0.53 -8.04 -19.19
N ASN A 14 -0.36 -6.96 -19.99
CA ASN A 14 0.95 -6.51 -20.49
C ASN A 14 1.24 -5.02 -20.17
N SER A 15 0.28 -4.32 -19.57
CA SER A 15 0.39 -2.93 -19.18
C SER A 15 -0.34 -2.65 -17.86
N ALA A 16 -0.07 -1.49 -17.26
CA ALA A 16 -0.84 -1.03 -16.09
C ALA A 16 -2.34 -0.91 -16.43
N LYS A 17 -2.67 -0.51 -17.66
CA LYS A 17 -4.05 -0.44 -18.13
C LYS A 17 -4.73 -1.81 -18.10
N ASP A 18 -4.08 -2.83 -18.65
CA ASP A 18 -4.62 -4.20 -18.65
C ASP A 18 -4.78 -4.75 -17.23
N PHE A 19 -3.85 -4.40 -16.33
CA PHE A 19 -3.96 -4.75 -14.92
C PHE A 19 -5.18 -4.10 -14.26
N HIS A 20 -5.51 -2.86 -14.61
CA HIS A 20 -6.70 -2.18 -14.10
C HIS A 20 -8.01 -2.71 -14.71
N ASP A 21 -7.97 -3.22 -15.94
CA ASP A 21 -9.12 -3.86 -16.58
C ASP A 21 -9.36 -5.29 -16.03
N LEU A 22 -8.35 -5.90 -15.40
CA LEU A 22 -8.45 -7.20 -14.76
C LEU A 22 -9.19 -7.11 -13.42
N ASP A 23 -10.05 -8.11 -13.13
CA ASP A 23 -10.68 -8.26 -11.82
C ASP A 23 -9.62 -8.29 -10.69
N ALA A 24 -9.82 -7.43 -9.68
CA ALA A 24 -8.85 -7.24 -8.59
C ALA A 24 -8.61 -8.52 -7.78
N ALA A 25 -9.62 -9.38 -7.61
CA ALA A 25 -9.45 -10.66 -6.91
C ALA A 25 -8.58 -11.63 -7.72
N THR A 26 -8.76 -11.66 -9.02
CA THR A 26 -7.94 -12.42 -9.96
C THR A 26 -6.51 -11.89 -10.01
N ALA A 27 -6.34 -10.58 -10.11
CA ALA A 27 -5.03 -9.93 -10.07
C ALA A 27 -4.27 -10.28 -8.79
N LYS A 28 -4.94 -10.20 -7.63
CA LYS A 28 -4.37 -10.60 -6.33
C LYS A 28 -3.98 -12.07 -6.31
N ARG A 29 -4.88 -12.95 -6.78
CA ARG A 29 -4.68 -14.39 -6.79
C ARG A 29 -3.46 -14.79 -7.63
N ILE A 30 -3.29 -14.19 -8.80
CA ILE A 30 -2.10 -14.42 -9.65
C ILE A 30 -0.84 -14.07 -8.87
N TYR A 31 -0.78 -12.87 -8.30
CA TYR A 31 0.38 -12.39 -7.55
C TYR A 31 0.72 -13.29 -6.36
N THR A 32 -0.27 -13.60 -5.52
CA THR A 32 -0.03 -14.26 -4.23
C THR A 32 0.16 -15.78 -4.31
N ARG A 33 0.11 -16.37 -5.52
CA ARG A 33 0.43 -17.79 -5.74
C ARG A 33 1.93 -18.05 -5.83
N VAL A 34 2.73 -17.01 -6.07
CA VAL A 34 4.19 -17.11 -6.10
C VAL A 34 4.73 -17.05 -4.68
N HIS A 35 5.57 -18.02 -4.32
CA HIS A 35 6.20 -18.06 -3.01
C HIS A 35 7.01 -16.77 -2.74
N GLY A 36 6.75 -16.13 -1.59
CA GLY A 36 7.36 -14.84 -1.23
C GLY A 36 6.55 -13.61 -1.65
N LEU A 37 5.51 -13.77 -2.46
CA LEU A 37 4.60 -12.68 -2.85
C LEU A 37 3.32 -12.77 -2.03
N GLY A 38 3.16 -11.84 -1.07
CA GLY A 38 2.04 -11.81 -0.14
C GLY A 38 1.10 -10.62 -0.37
N TYR A 39 0.07 -10.52 0.47
CA TYR A 39 -0.93 -9.46 0.39
C TYR A 39 -0.33 -8.04 0.44
N PHE A 40 0.59 -7.80 1.39
CA PHE A 40 1.21 -6.48 1.56
C PHE A 40 2.14 -6.09 0.40
N THR A 41 2.73 -7.07 -0.29
CA THR A 41 3.55 -6.79 -1.48
C THR A 41 2.68 -6.63 -2.71
N PHE A 42 1.54 -7.32 -2.80
CA PHE A 42 0.54 -7.08 -3.84
C PHE A 42 -0.04 -5.67 -3.79
N GLU A 43 -0.40 -5.15 -2.60
CA GLU A 43 -0.91 -3.79 -2.48
C GLU A 43 0.11 -2.76 -2.98
N TYR A 44 1.38 -2.93 -2.61
CA TYR A 44 2.44 -2.04 -3.08
C TYR A 44 2.64 -2.16 -4.59
N PHE A 45 2.63 -3.38 -5.13
CA PHE A 45 2.67 -3.62 -6.58
C PHE A 45 1.51 -2.90 -7.30
N SER A 46 0.28 -2.99 -6.80
CA SER A 46 -0.86 -2.27 -7.39
C SER A 46 -0.72 -0.75 -7.28
N MET A 47 -0.11 -0.24 -6.19
CA MET A 47 0.18 1.19 -6.03
C MET A 47 1.19 1.68 -7.08
N LEU A 48 2.23 0.89 -7.36
CA LEU A 48 3.20 1.19 -8.43
C LEU A 48 2.57 1.18 -9.82
N LEU A 49 1.48 0.43 -10.00
CA LEU A 49 0.68 0.46 -11.22
C LEU A 49 -0.37 1.56 -11.26
N GLY A 50 -0.51 2.37 -10.21
CA GLY A 50 -1.40 3.53 -10.17
C GLY A 50 -2.71 3.32 -9.41
N THR A 51 -2.94 2.15 -8.80
CA THR A 51 -4.10 1.95 -7.92
C THR A 51 -3.88 2.69 -6.59
N PRO A 52 -4.70 3.68 -6.23
CA PRO A 52 -4.52 4.41 -4.97
C PRO A 52 -4.60 3.47 -3.76
N GLY A 53 -3.66 3.60 -2.83
CA GLY A 53 -3.56 2.67 -1.71
C GLY A 53 -2.71 3.19 -0.56
N VAL A 54 -2.68 2.42 0.52
CA VAL A 54 -1.82 2.65 1.68
C VAL A 54 -1.12 1.34 2.02
N LYS A 55 0.21 1.31 1.87
CA LYS A 55 1.01 0.17 2.28
C LYS A 55 1.37 0.33 3.75
N THR A 56 0.66 -0.36 4.62
CA THR A 56 0.87 -0.25 6.07
C THR A 56 2.13 -0.98 6.55
N ASP A 57 3.30 -0.49 6.15
CA ASP A 57 4.60 -1.00 6.56
C ASP A 57 5.04 -0.46 7.94
N ILE A 58 6.31 -0.68 8.30
CA ILE A 58 6.85 -0.22 9.58
C ILE A 58 6.86 1.32 9.67
N MET A 59 7.14 2.03 8.56
CA MET A 59 7.20 3.49 8.55
C MET A 59 5.82 4.09 8.75
N ILE A 60 4.81 3.62 8.00
CA ILE A 60 3.42 4.08 8.17
C ILE A 60 2.90 3.77 9.58
N LYS A 61 3.15 2.56 10.10
CA LYS A 61 2.75 2.22 11.48
C LYS A 61 3.42 3.12 12.52
N ARG A 62 4.72 3.42 12.37
CA ARG A 62 5.45 4.30 13.28
C ARG A 62 4.87 5.71 13.27
N PHE A 63 4.58 6.26 12.10
CA PHE A 63 3.91 7.57 12.00
C PHE A 63 2.59 7.61 12.75
N ILE A 64 1.73 6.60 12.56
CA ILE A 64 0.44 6.55 13.24
C ILE A 64 0.62 6.38 14.75
N ALA A 65 1.54 5.53 15.20
CA ALA A 65 1.84 5.37 16.61
C ALA A 65 2.30 6.69 17.25
N GLU A 66 3.22 7.42 16.60
CA GLU A 66 3.69 8.71 17.08
C GLU A 66 2.57 9.77 17.11
N ALA A 67 1.76 9.85 16.06
CA ALA A 67 0.64 10.80 15.98
C ALA A 67 -0.42 10.55 17.07
N LEU A 68 -0.59 9.31 17.51
CA LEU A 68 -1.58 8.92 18.53
C LEU A 68 -1.01 8.80 19.94
N SER A 69 0.31 8.90 20.10
CA SER A 69 0.99 8.66 21.38
C SER A 69 0.55 9.62 22.49
N ALA A 70 0.34 10.90 22.17
CA ALA A 70 -0.11 11.90 23.14
C ALA A 70 -1.51 11.63 23.71
N ALA A 71 -2.32 10.83 22.99
CA ALA A 71 -3.65 10.40 23.41
C ALA A 71 -3.67 8.98 24.00
N HIS A 72 -2.51 8.32 24.14
CA HIS A 72 -2.39 6.91 24.56
C HIS A 72 -3.15 5.93 23.65
N LEU A 73 -3.18 6.21 22.34
CA LEU A 73 -3.86 5.40 21.32
C LEU A 73 -2.88 4.80 20.29
N ASP A 74 -1.60 4.65 20.65
CA ASP A 74 -0.51 4.23 19.76
C ASP A 74 -0.54 2.75 19.35
N ASN A 75 -1.29 1.91 20.09
CA ASN A 75 -1.45 0.49 19.75
C ASN A 75 -2.59 0.25 18.75
N VAL A 76 -2.30 0.47 17.46
CA VAL A 76 -3.25 0.19 16.37
C VAL A 76 -2.76 -0.93 15.46
N ASN A 77 -3.68 -1.78 15.02
CA ASN A 77 -3.38 -2.81 14.03
C ASN A 77 -3.22 -2.20 12.60
N ALA A 78 -2.65 -2.96 11.67
CA ALA A 78 -2.36 -2.50 10.31
C ALA A 78 -3.61 -2.06 9.52
N ARG A 79 -4.77 -2.65 9.79
CA ARG A 79 -6.04 -2.27 9.15
C ARG A 79 -6.50 -0.91 9.68
N THR A 80 -6.46 -0.69 10.99
CA THR A 80 -6.80 0.59 11.60
C THR A 80 -5.86 1.69 11.13
N ALA A 81 -4.54 1.46 11.13
CA ALA A 81 -3.57 2.42 10.63
C ALA A 81 -3.83 2.80 9.16
N ARG A 82 -4.19 1.84 8.31
CA ARG A 82 -4.60 2.11 6.92
C ARG A 82 -5.78 3.06 6.84
N GLU A 83 -6.84 2.75 7.58
CA GLU A 83 -8.07 3.54 7.52
C GLU A 83 -7.85 4.96 8.09
N LEU A 84 -7.01 5.10 9.12
CA LEU A 84 -6.61 6.41 9.63
C LEU A 84 -5.88 7.26 8.58
N VAL A 85 -4.94 6.68 7.83
CA VAL A 85 -4.25 7.40 6.74
C VAL A 85 -5.25 7.83 5.66
N LYS A 86 -6.16 6.93 5.25
CA LYS A 86 -7.21 7.26 4.26
C LYS A 86 -8.13 8.39 4.75
N GLN A 87 -8.57 8.32 6.00
CA GLN A 87 -9.44 9.32 6.61
C GLN A 87 -8.71 10.67 6.75
N ALA A 88 -7.44 10.66 7.15
CA ALA A 88 -6.63 11.88 7.23
C ALA A 88 -6.46 12.53 5.85
N HIS A 89 -6.18 11.75 4.81
CA HIS A 89 -6.13 12.26 3.43
C HIS A 89 -7.48 12.86 3.01
N ALA A 90 -8.58 12.15 3.24
CA ALA A 90 -9.93 12.61 2.89
C ALA A 90 -10.33 13.89 3.64
N ALA A 91 -9.93 14.03 4.91
CA ALA A 91 -10.25 15.18 5.74
C ALA A 91 -9.40 16.42 5.42
N THR A 92 -8.14 16.22 5.03
CA THR A 92 -7.19 17.33 4.84
C THR A 92 -7.00 17.73 3.39
N GLY A 93 -7.22 16.81 2.44
CA GLY A 93 -6.94 17.03 1.02
C GLY A 93 -5.45 17.26 0.71
N LEU A 94 -4.55 16.89 1.63
CA LEU A 94 -3.11 17.10 1.45
C LEU A 94 -2.54 16.11 0.44
N GLY A 95 -1.74 16.63 -0.50
CA GLY A 95 -1.18 15.84 -1.59
C GLY A 95 -2.12 15.77 -2.79
N ARG A 96 -1.59 15.30 -3.93
CA ARG A 96 -2.38 15.22 -5.18
C ARG A 96 -3.33 14.01 -5.21
N ASP A 97 -2.97 12.94 -4.51
CA ASP A 97 -3.69 11.67 -4.45
C ASP A 97 -3.27 10.90 -3.18
N LEU A 98 -4.00 9.84 -2.84
CA LEU A 98 -3.76 9.04 -1.63
C LEU A 98 -2.37 8.39 -1.63
N THR A 99 -1.87 7.94 -2.79
CA THR A 99 -0.55 7.31 -2.90
C THR A 99 0.55 8.34 -2.66
N TYR A 100 0.40 9.55 -3.19
CA TYR A 100 1.32 10.66 -2.92
C TYR A 100 1.34 11.02 -1.43
N PHE A 101 0.17 11.12 -0.80
CA PHE A 101 0.06 11.40 0.62
C PHE A 101 0.74 10.31 1.47
N GLU A 102 0.51 9.04 1.12
CA GLU A 102 1.15 7.92 1.80
C GLU A 102 2.68 7.90 1.62
N HIS A 103 3.18 8.12 0.39
CA HIS A 103 4.61 8.22 0.13
C HIS A 103 5.26 9.39 0.88
N ALA A 104 4.55 10.51 1.07
CA ALA A 104 5.06 11.63 1.84
C ALA A 104 5.22 11.28 3.33
N ILE A 105 4.26 10.54 3.91
CA ILE A 105 4.35 10.02 5.28
C ILE A 105 5.53 9.04 5.40
N TRP A 106 5.64 8.13 4.43
CA TRP A 106 6.74 7.17 4.38
C TRP A 106 8.09 7.87 4.32
N LEU A 107 8.22 8.88 3.44
CA LEU A 107 9.46 9.64 3.26
C LEU A 107 9.84 10.36 4.56
N PHE A 108 8.89 11.08 5.17
CA PHE A 108 9.07 11.76 6.45
C PHE A 108 9.66 10.82 7.51
N GLN A 109 9.09 9.62 7.65
CA GLN A 109 9.58 8.62 8.57
C GLN A 109 10.93 8.02 8.15
N SER A 110 11.14 7.74 6.86
CA SER A 110 12.38 7.14 6.38
C SER A 110 13.61 8.04 6.63
N THR A 111 13.40 9.36 6.67
CA THR A 111 14.43 10.37 6.92
C THR A 111 14.54 10.78 8.39
N ASP A 112 13.65 10.33 9.27
CA ASP A 112 13.73 10.65 10.70
C ASP A 112 15.01 10.01 11.30
N PRO A 113 15.95 10.82 11.82
CA PRO A 113 17.23 10.34 12.34
C PRO A 113 17.13 9.53 13.64
N LYS A 114 15.94 9.31 14.22
CA LYS A 114 15.72 8.45 15.40
C LYS A 114 15.93 6.93 15.13
N ARG A 115 16.82 6.56 14.22
CA ARG A 115 17.24 5.17 13.98
C ARG A 115 18.40 4.77 14.89
#